data_AF-A0A7T4WEB0-F1
#
_entry.id   AF-A0A7T4WEB0-F1
#
_cell.length_a   1.000
_cell.length_b   1.000
_cell.length_c   1.000
_cell.angle_alpha   90.00
_cell.angle_beta   90.00
_cell.angle_gamma   90.00
#
_symmetry.space_group_name_H-M   'P 1'
#
loop_
_entity.id
_entity.type
_entity.pdbx_description
1 polymer ?
#
loop_
_entity_poly.entity_id
_entity_poly.type
_entity_poly.pdbx_seq_one_letter_code
_entity_poly.pdbx_strand_id
1 'polypeptide(L)'
;MAKNIAGIPVRRVSAEFSGDEAVDLEIIEVSLGLNRVTRSKSERDTKLMQVALAALGKVIEQYRLESGERYPDFGDFAAWLGIKTDGASGIDEIHHSSSDGAELQNHVAKTEGQDAVV
;
A
#
# COMPACT_ATOMS: atom_id res chain seq x y z
N MET A 1 2.35 -41.69 7.97
CA MET A 1 2.53 -40.21 7.92
C MET A 1 3.56 -39.83 8.98
N ALA A 2 4.61 -39.10 8.59
CA ALA A 2 5.58 -38.59 9.55
C ALA A 2 4.92 -37.49 10.42
N LYS A 3 5.08 -37.60 11.74
CA LYS A 3 4.63 -36.60 12.71
C LYS A 3 5.87 -35.88 13.22
N ASN A 4 5.81 -34.57 13.39
CA ASN A 4 6.89 -33.85 14.06
C ASN A 4 6.86 -34.11 15.57
N ILE A 5 7.84 -33.57 16.29
CA ILE A 5 8.03 -33.73 17.75
C ILE A 5 6.78 -33.26 18.54
N ALA A 6 5.96 -32.39 17.95
CA ALA A 6 4.71 -31.86 18.51
C ALA A 6 3.45 -32.62 18.04
N GLY A 7 3.59 -33.77 17.36
CA GLY A 7 2.47 -34.56 16.87
C GLY A 7 1.71 -33.95 15.68
N ILE A 8 2.21 -32.85 15.12
CA ILE A 8 1.59 -32.17 13.97
C ILE A 8 1.91 -32.99 12.71
N PRO A 9 0.90 -33.29 11.87
CA PRO A 9 1.13 -33.97 10.60
C PRO A 9 2.07 -33.18 9.70
N VAL A 10 3.22 -33.76 9.34
CA VAL A 10 4.15 -33.16 8.38
C VAL A 10 3.67 -33.53 6.98
N ARG A 11 3.19 -32.55 6.22
CA ARG A 11 2.92 -32.71 4.77
C ARG A 11 4.22 -32.50 4.01
N ARG A 12 4.56 -33.44 3.12
CA ARG A 12 5.62 -33.24 2.12
C ARG A 12 5.05 -32.31 1.06
N VAL A 13 5.73 -31.21 0.81
CA VAL A 13 5.51 -30.37 -0.37
C VAL A 13 5.99 -31.20 -1.56
N SER A 14 5.05 -31.60 -2.41
CA SER A 14 5.34 -32.27 -3.68
C SER A 14 5.00 -31.28 -4.77
N ALA A 15 5.99 -30.53 -5.25
CA ALA A 15 5.81 -29.73 -6.44
C ALA A 15 6.89 -30.09 -7.46
N GLU A 16 6.42 -30.38 -8.66
CA GLU A 16 7.22 -30.29 -9.89
C GLU A 16 7.24 -28.79 -10.21
N PHE A 17 8.38 -28.15 -9.98
CA PHE A 17 8.46 -26.70 -9.83
C PHE A 17 8.80 -26.00 -11.15
N SER A 18 8.02 -24.99 -11.50
CA SER A 18 8.40 -23.94 -12.46
C SER A 18 7.91 -22.59 -11.94
N GLY A 19 8.84 -21.70 -11.59
CA GLY A 19 8.61 -20.32 -11.15
C GLY A 19 8.69 -20.14 -9.63
N ASP A 20 9.60 -19.28 -9.18
CA ASP A 20 9.86 -18.92 -7.77
C ASP A 20 8.56 -18.45 -7.08
N GLU A 21 7.73 -17.72 -7.84
CA GLU A 21 6.46 -17.14 -7.37
C GLU A 21 5.40 -18.20 -7.05
N ALA A 22 5.43 -19.35 -7.74
CA ALA A 22 4.51 -20.44 -7.45
C ALA A 22 4.82 -21.11 -6.10
N VAL A 23 6.10 -21.13 -5.71
CA VAL A 23 6.57 -21.63 -4.42
C VAL A 23 6.15 -20.68 -3.30
N ASP A 24 6.40 -19.39 -3.49
CA ASP A 24 6.01 -18.35 -2.52
C ASP A 24 4.51 -18.38 -2.25
N LEU A 25 3.70 -18.55 -3.31
CA LEU A 25 2.26 -18.67 -3.16
C LEU A 25 1.87 -19.91 -2.34
N GLU A 26 2.49 -21.07 -2.59
CA GLU A 26 2.24 -22.27 -1.79
C GLU A 26 2.64 -22.09 -0.32
N ILE A 27 3.79 -21.44 -0.06
CA ILE A 27 4.25 -21.10 1.29
C ILE A 27 3.21 -20.22 1.99
N ILE A 28 2.69 -19.20 1.31
CA ILE A 28 1.65 -18.31 1.85
C ILE A 28 0.37 -19.09 2.14
N GLU A 29 -0.10 -19.92 1.19
CA GLU A 29 -1.30 -20.74 1.36
C GLU A 29 -1.23 -21.66 2.58
N VAL A 30 -0.07 -22.31 2.76
CA VAL A 30 0.18 -23.21 3.89
C VAL A 30 0.31 -22.43 5.20
N SER A 31 1.03 -21.31 5.20
CA SER A 31 1.27 -20.48 6.39
C SER A 31 -0.03 -19.85 6.92
N LEU A 32 -0.91 -19.42 6.01
CA LEU A 32 -2.23 -18.90 6.34
C LEU A 32 -3.26 -20.02 6.64
N GLY A 33 -2.88 -21.29 6.44
CA GLY A 33 -3.76 -22.43 6.70
C GLY A 33 -4.97 -22.50 5.77
N LEU A 34 -4.91 -21.88 4.58
CA LEU A 34 -6.05 -21.80 3.65
C LEU A 34 -6.54 -23.17 3.20
N ASN A 35 -5.61 -24.13 3.10
CA ASN A 35 -5.91 -25.52 2.79
C ASN A 35 -6.81 -26.23 3.82
N ARG A 36 -6.99 -25.66 5.03
CA ARG A 36 -7.86 -26.21 6.07
C ARG A 36 -9.29 -25.66 6.01
N VAL A 37 -9.47 -24.51 5.38
CA VAL A 37 -10.73 -23.74 5.38
C VAL A 37 -11.37 -23.65 4.01
N THR A 38 -10.66 -24.06 2.95
CA THR A 38 -11.15 -24.06 1.57
C THR A 38 -11.22 -25.48 1.02
N ARG A 39 -12.20 -25.73 0.14
CA ARG A 39 -12.48 -27.05 -0.44
C ARG A 39 -12.08 -27.16 -1.90
N SER A 40 -11.93 -26.03 -2.60
CA SER A 40 -11.53 -25.97 -4.00
C SER A 40 -10.39 -24.96 -4.21
N LYS A 41 -9.70 -25.09 -5.35
CA LYS A 41 -8.72 -24.10 -5.80
C LYS A 41 -9.36 -22.71 -5.94
N SER A 42 -10.52 -22.61 -6.59
CA SER A 42 -11.21 -21.33 -6.78
C SER A 42 -11.57 -20.61 -5.48
N GLU A 43 -11.96 -21.35 -4.45
CA GLU A 43 -12.24 -20.80 -3.12
C GLU A 43 -10.97 -20.29 -2.45
N ARG A 44 -9.87 -21.03 -2.61
CA ARG A 44 -8.54 -20.64 -2.12
C ARG A 44 -8.02 -19.37 -2.79
N ASP A 45 -8.09 -19.31 -4.12
CA ASP A 45 -7.69 -18.14 -4.91
C ASP A 45 -8.51 -16.90 -4.50
N THR A 46 -9.82 -17.08 -4.29
CA THR A 46 -10.69 -16.01 -3.80
C THR A 46 -10.26 -15.52 -2.41
N LYS A 47 -9.94 -16.45 -1.50
CA LYS A 47 -9.47 -16.11 -0.14
C LYS A 47 -8.11 -15.43 -0.14
N LEU A 48 -7.18 -15.90 -0.96
CA LEU A 48 -5.88 -15.25 -1.17
C LEU A 48 -6.06 -13.81 -1.65
N MET A 49 -6.92 -13.59 -2.64
CA MET A 49 -7.22 -12.26 -3.16
C MET A 49 -7.81 -11.35 -2.08
N GLN A 50 -8.76 -11.86 -1.28
CA GLN A 50 -9.35 -11.11 -0.16
C GLN A 50 -8.28 -10.69 0.87
N VAL A 51 -7.38 -11.60 1.22
CA VAL A 51 -6.28 -11.34 2.17
C VAL A 51 -5.29 -10.34 1.57
N ALA A 52 -4.92 -10.47 0.30
CA ALA A 52 -4.01 -9.58 -0.38
C ALA A 52 -4.53 -8.13 -0.42
N LEU A 53 -5.82 -7.95 -0.76
CA LEU A 53 -6.46 -6.62 -0.75
C LEU A 53 -6.52 -6.01 0.65
N ALA A 54 -6.84 -6.81 1.67
CA ALA A 54 -6.86 -6.35 3.06
C ALA A 54 -5.45 -5.96 3.55
N ALA A 55 -4.43 -6.75 3.19
CA ALA A 55 -3.04 -6.46 3.51
C ALA A 55 -2.59 -5.17 2.82
N LEU A 56 -2.90 -4.98 1.53
CA LEU A 56 -2.60 -3.76 0.80
C LEU A 56 -3.22 -2.52 1.46
N GLY A 57 -4.50 -2.59 1.85
CA GLY A 57 -5.17 -1.49 2.55
C GLY A 57 -4.49 -1.13 3.87
N LYS A 58 -4.07 -2.14 4.64
CA LYS A 58 -3.33 -1.93 5.90
C LYS A 58 -1.96 -1.30 5.67
N VAL A 59 -1.25 -1.71 4.63
CA VAL A 59 0.08 -1.20 4.29
C VAL A 59 0.00 0.24 3.78
N ILE A 60 -1.00 0.59 2.96
CA ILE A 60 -1.24 1.98 2.53
C ILE A 60 -1.54 2.88 3.74
N GLU A 61 -2.34 2.38 4.68
CA GLU A 61 -2.63 3.11 5.93
C GLU A 61 -1.35 3.35 6.75
N GLN A 62 -0.50 2.34 6.87
CA GLN A 62 0.79 2.47 7.54
C GLN A 62 1.68 3.51 6.85
N TYR A 63 1.79 3.44 5.52
CA TYR A 63 2.53 4.42 4.74
C TYR A 63 2.00 5.84 4.99
N ARG A 64 0.68 6.03 5.01
CA ARG A 64 0.06 7.34 5.30
C ARG A 64 0.46 7.87 6.67
N LEU A 65 0.49 7.00 7.68
CA LEU A 65 0.88 7.39 9.04
C LEU A 65 2.36 7.77 9.14
N GLU A 66 3.23 7.12 8.37
CA GLU A 66 4.68 7.38 8.36
C GLU A 66 5.07 8.59 7.52
N SER A 67 4.43 8.78 6.36
CA SER A 67 4.77 9.84 5.39
C SER A 67 3.92 11.11 5.52
N GLY A 68 2.71 11.01 6.09
CA GLY A 68 1.69 12.07 6.03
C GLY A 68 0.89 12.12 4.73
N GLU A 69 1.27 11.33 3.72
CA GLU A 69 0.65 11.33 2.39
C GLU A 69 -0.51 10.33 2.30
N ARG A 70 -1.66 10.79 1.78
CA ARG A 70 -2.89 9.97 1.78
C ARG A 70 -2.84 8.81 0.80
N TYR A 71 -2.26 9.03 -0.37
CA TYR A 71 -2.13 8.03 -1.44
C TYR A 71 -0.74 8.19 -2.07
N PRO A 72 0.18 7.23 -1.89
CA PRO A 72 1.48 7.33 -2.51
C PRO A 72 1.40 7.16 -4.02
N ASP A 73 2.35 7.77 -4.73
CA ASP A 73 2.67 7.31 -6.07
C ASP A 73 3.34 5.93 -6.04
N PHE A 74 3.33 5.26 -7.19
CA PHE A 74 3.84 3.90 -7.28
C PHE A 74 5.35 3.81 -7.00
N GLY A 75 6.14 4.81 -7.41
CA GLY A 75 7.59 4.80 -7.28
C GLY A 75 8.01 4.89 -5.81
N ASP A 76 7.47 5.87 -5.10
CA ASP A 76 7.74 6.11 -3.69
C ASP A 76 7.23 4.95 -2.82
N PHE A 77 6.05 4.41 -3.13
CA PHE A 77 5.52 3.24 -2.43
C PHE A 77 6.37 1.99 -2.64
N ALA A 78 6.79 1.72 -3.89
CA ALA A 78 7.64 0.58 -4.21
C ALA A 78 9.02 0.70 -3.54
N ALA A 79 9.60 1.91 -3.53
CA ALA A 79 10.85 2.19 -2.85
C ALA A 79 10.73 1.99 -1.34
N TRP A 80 9.65 2.47 -0.71
CA TRP A 80 9.37 2.25 0.71
C TRP A 80 9.19 0.76 1.05
N LEU A 81 8.57 -0.02 0.16
CA LEU A 81 8.48 -1.49 0.28
C LEU A 81 9.82 -2.22 0.03
N GLY A 82 10.87 -1.52 -0.39
CA GLY A 82 12.16 -2.12 -0.75
C GLY A 82 12.15 -2.88 -2.09
N ILE A 83 11.14 -2.65 -2.93
CA ILE A 83 11.00 -3.27 -4.25
C ILE A 83 11.87 -2.49 -5.24
N LYS A 84 12.82 -3.17 -5.88
CA LYS A 84 13.59 -2.60 -6.99
C LYS A 84 12.70 -2.58 -8.23
N THR A 85 12.35 -1.39 -8.69
CA THR A 85 11.64 -1.20 -9.96
C THR A 85 12.68 -0.98 -11.07
N ASP A 86 12.71 -1.85 -12.08
CA ASP A 86 13.67 -1.79 -13.19
C ASP A 86 13.44 -0.60 -14.16
N GLY A 87 12.79 0.48 -13.72
CA GLY A 87 12.35 1.55 -14.61
C GLY A 87 12.00 2.89 -13.96
N ALA A 88 12.33 3.14 -12.69
CA ALA A 88 12.09 4.46 -12.07
C ALA A 88 13.28 5.42 -12.24
N SER A 89 13.89 5.45 -13.41
CA SER A 89 14.78 6.53 -13.85
C SER A 89 14.11 7.26 -15.01
N GLY A 90 13.39 8.34 -14.71
CA GLY A 90 12.90 9.28 -15.72
C GLY A 90 11.40 9.54 -15.72
N ILE A 91 10.84 10.01 -14.59
CA ILE A 91 9.81 11.06 -14.65
C ILE A 91 10.28 12.14 -13.67
N ASP A 92 11.36 12.82 -14.05
CA ASP A 92 11.52 14.21 -13.63
C ASP A 92 10.39 15.02 -14.27
N GLU A 93 9.89 16.01 -13.52
CA GLU A 93 8.85 17.00 -13.84
C GLU A 93 7.39 16.55 -13.57
N ILE A 94 6.55 17.25 -12.79
CA ILE A 94 6.54 18.62 -12.25
C ILE A 94 5.33 18.74 -11.27
N HIS A 95 5.46 19.61 -10.24
CA HIS A 95 4.43 20.25 -9.39
C HIS A 95 3.59 19.41 -8.40
N HIS A 96 3.96 19.47 -7.12
CA HIS A 96 3.02 19.95 -6.12
C HIS A 96 3.62 21.14 -5.38
N SER A 97 3.16 22.33 -5.76
CA SER A 97 3.50 23.59 -5.09
C SER A 97 3.14 23.49 -3.61
N SER A 98 4.17 23.52 -2.77
CA SER A 98 4.06 24.09 -1.44
C SER A 98 3.50 25.51 -1.59
N SER A 99 2.32 25.73 -1.03
CA SER A 99 1.71 27.05 -0.93
C SER A 99 1.62 27.43 0.55
N ASP A 100 2.76 27.55 1.21
CA ASP A 100 2.89 28.46 2.34
C ASP A 100 3.33 29.83 1.80
N GLY A 101 2.37 30.75 1.77
CA GLY A 101 2.56 32.13 1.30
C GLY A 101 1.71 33.07 2.15
N ALA A 102 2.16 33.31 3.39
CA ALA A 102 1.85 34.54 4.09
C ALA A 102 2.53 35.72 3.36
N GLU A 103 1.81 36.83 3.20
CA GLU A 103 2.25 38.26 3.16
C GLU A 103 1.25 39.09 2.32
N LEU A 104 0.40 39.90 2.96
CA LEU A 104 0.56 41.34 3.28
C LEU A 104 0.25 42.31 2.12
N GLN A 105 -0.81 43.09 2.33
CA GLN A 105 -1.06 44.50 1.94
C GLN A 105 -0.78 44.99 0.52
N ASN A 106 -1.83 45.52 -0.15
CA ASN A 106 -1.83 46.96 -0.42
C ASN A 106 -3.20 47.57 -0.77
N HIS A 107 -3.29 48.86 -0.43
CA HIS A 107 -4.40 49.81 -0.52
C HIS A 107 -4.77 50.24 -1.95
N VAL A 108 -6.01 50.72 -2.13
CA VAL A 108 -6.43 51.96 -2.84
C VAL A 108 -7.94 52.13 -2.57
N ALA A 109 -8.35 52.98 -1.62
CA ALA A 109 -8.60 54.42 -1.72
C ALA A 109 -9.91 54.83 -2.44
N LYS A 110 -10.85 55.31 -1.61
CA LYS A 110 -11.65 56.55 -1.76
C LYS A 110 -12.95 56.54 -2.59
N THR A 111 -14.07 56.71 -1.87
CA THR A 111 -15.17 57.67 -2.11
C THR A 111 -15.88 57.87 -0.75
N GLU A 112 -15.68 58.98 -0.03
CA GLU A 112 -16.52 60.21 -0.05
C GLU A 112 -18.02 59.89 0.08
N GLY A 113 -18.79 60.33 1.08
CA GLY A 113 -18.60 61.23 2.23
C GLY A 113 -19.95 61.40 2.98
N GLN A 114 -19.91 62.20 4.05
CA GLN A 114 -21.04 62.83 4.80
C GLN A 114 -21.89 61.85 5.67
N ASP A 115 -22.23 62.13 6.94
CA ASP A 115 -22.45 63.44 7.57
C ASP A 115 -22.37 63.40 9.12
N ALA A 116 -22.01 64.57 9.69
CA ALA A 116 -22.40 65.24 10.94
C ALA A 116 -22.48 64.46 12.30
N VAL A 117 -21.72 64.76 13.37
CA VAL A 117 -21.62 65.94 14.30
C VAL A 117 -22.23 65.62 15.68
N VAL A 118 -21.34 65.69 16.70
CA VAL A 118 -21.48 65.99 18.15
C VAL A 118 -22.67 65.43 18.93
#